data_AF-A0A926B1J2-F1
#
_entry.id   AF-A0A926B1J2-F1
#
_cell.length_a   1.000
_cell.length_b   1.000
_cell.length_c   1.000
_cell.angle_alpha   90.00
_cell.angle_beta   90.00
_cell.angle_gamma   90.00
#
_symmetry.space_group_name_H-M   'P 1'
#
loop_
_entity.id
_entity.type
_entity.pdbx_description
1 polymer ?
#
loop_
_entity_poly.entity_id
_entity_poly.type
_entity_poly.pdbx_seq_one_letter_code
_entity_poly.pdbx_strand_id
1 'polypeptide(L)'
;MKPHTRVVWLGYASIVLSIVWGVGLVPAIYAMKIAKANPVGVGTSPEIRRDLRGGMLLARAGLVLNCVVLAVIVWILITTLV
;
A
#
# COMPACT_ATOMS: atom_id res chain seq x y z
N MET A 1 7.83 -16.73 0.56
CA MET A 1 6.94 -16.15 1.59
C MET A 1 5.49 -16.50 1.27
N LYS A 2 4.68 -16.76 2.29
CA LYS A 2 3.24 -16.99 2.11
C LYS A 2 2.55 -15.70 1.60
N PRO A 3 1.48 -15.80 0.78
CA PRO A 3 0.87 -14.65 0.13
C PRO A 3 0.33 -13.59 1.10
N HIS A 4 -0.26 -13.99 2.24
CA HIS A 4 -0.75 -13.06 3.27
C HIS A 4 0.39 -12.25 3.91
N THR A 5 1.51 -12.90 4.23
CA THR A 5 2.71 -12.24 4.76
C THR A 5 3.29 -11.23 3.75
N ARG A 6 3.26 -11.57 2.46
CA ARG A 6 3.72 -10.69 1.38
C ARG A 6 2.89 -9.40 1.30
N VAL A 7 1.56 -9.47 1.46
CA VAL A 7 0.68 -8.30 1.46
C VAL A 7 1.02 -7.36 2.62
N VAL A 8 1.23 -7.90 3.83
CA VAL A 8 1.59 -7.10 5.01
C VAL A 8 2.92 -6.38 4.80
N TRP A 9 3.95 -7.10 4.34
CA TRP A 9 5.25 -6.50 4.06
C TRP A 9 5.21 -5.45 2.96
N LEU A 10 4.46 -5.68 1.88
CA LEU A 10 4.28 -4.67 0.83
C LEU A 10 3.51 -3.44 1.33
N GLY A 11 2.56 -3.63 2.25
CA GLY A 11 1.86 -2.53 2.92
C GLY A 11 2.80 -1.69 3.81
N TYR A 12 3.71 -2.32 4.56
CA TYR A 12 4.75 -1.58 5.29
C TYR A 12 5.72 -0.88 4.35
N ALA A 13 6.19 -1.58 3.31
CA ALA A 13 7.10 -1.02 2.33
C ALA A 13 6.49 0.19 1.61
N SER A 14 5.19 0.19 1.32
CA SER A 14 4.54 1.34 0.67
C SER A 14 4.47 2.59 1.54
N ILE A 15 4.35 2.43 2.85
CA ILE A 15 4.37 3.54 3.81
C ILE A 15 5.81 4.06 3.96
N VAL A 16 6.79 3.18 4.14
CA VAL A 16 8.20 3.60 4.28
C VAL A 16 8.68 4.31 3.01
N LEU A 17 8.36 3.77 1.84
CA LEU A 17 8.75 4.36 0.55
C LEU A 17 7.89 5.57 0.15
N SER A 18 6.77 5.85 0.82
CA SER A 18 6.04 7.11 0.55
C SER A 18 6.83 8.32 1.00
N ILE A 19 7.62 8.18 2.07
CA ILE A 19 8.50 9.23 2.61
C ILE A 19 9.59 9.60 1.59
N VAL A 20 10.04 8.62 0.81
CA VAL A 20 11.03 8.80 -0.25
C VAL A 20 10.29 9.16 -1.53
N TRP A 21 9.84 10.40 -1.71
CA TRP A 21 9.32 10.92 -2.99
C TRP A 21 8.06 10.26 -3.55
N GLY A 22 7.28 9.52 -2.76
CA GLY A 22 6.06 8.90 -3.26
C GLY A 22 6.29 7.64 -4.13
N VAL A 23 7.47 7.00 -4.09
CA VAL A 23 7.70 5.72 -4.81
C VAL A 23 7.02 4.50 -4.16
N GLY A 24 6.43 4.66 -2.98
CA GLY A 24 5.63 3.64 -2.32
C GLY A 24 4.31 3.28 -3.04
N LEU A 25 3.96 3.99 -4.10
CA LEU A 25 2.73 3.79 -4.86
C LEU A 25 2.70 2.41 -5.56
N VAL A 26 3.83 1.96 -6.10
CA VAL A 26 3.97 0.64 -6.75
C VAL A 26 3.74 -0.52 -5.76
N PRO A 27 4.43 -0.60 -4.60
CA PRO A 27 4.17 -1.66 -3.64
C PRO A 27 2.76 -1.58 -3.02
N ALA A 28 2.18 -0.38 -2.85
CA ALA A 28 0.79 -0.24 -2.41
C ALA A 28 -0.20 -0.89 -3.40
N ILE A 29 -0.09 -0.57 -4.69
CA ILE A 29 -0.94 -1.15 -5.74
C ILE A 29 -0.75 -2.66 -5.82
N TYR A 30 0.50 -3.12 -5.76
CA TYR A 30 0.82 -4.54 -5.84
C TYR A 30 0.28 -5.33 -4.64
N ALA A 31 0.39 -4.78 -3.42
CA ALA A 31 -0.21 -5.36 -2.21
C ALA A 31 -1.73 -5.52 -2.34
N MET A 32 -2.41 -4.48 -2.83
CA MET A 32 -3.86 -4.51 -3.03
C MET A 32 -4.29 -5.53 -4.09
N LYS A 33 -3.53 -5.64 -5.19
CA LYS A 33 -3.78 -6.67 -6.23
C LYS A 33 -3.67 -8.07 -5.65
N ILE A 34 -2.61 -8.36 -4.88
CA ILE A 34 -2.41 -9.68 -4.26
C ILE A 34 -3.51 -9.96 -3.24
N ALA A 35 -3.87 -8.99 -2.40
CA ALA A 35 -4.93 -9.15 -1.42
C ALA A 35 -6.29 -9.44 -2.08
N LYS A 36 -6.62 -8.78 -3.20
CA LYS A 36 -7.84 -9.06 -3.98
C LYS A 36 -7.81 -10.43 -4.67
N ALA A 37 -6.64 -10.86 -5.15
CA ALA A 37 -6.47 -12.16 -5.81
C ALA A 37 -6.57 -13.35 -4.84
N ASN A 38 -6.50 -13.11 -3.53
CA ASN A 38 -6.61 -14.14 -2.49
C ASN A 38 -7.83 -13.88 -1.59
N PRO A 39 -9.07 -14.02 -2.12
CA PRO A 39 -10.29 -13.76 -1.36
C PRO A 39 -10.43 -14.76 -0.20
N VAL A 40 -10.79 -14.25 0.97
CA VAL A 40 -10.84 -15.01 2.22
C VAL A 40 -12.18 -15.72 2.39
N GLY A 41 -12.24 -17.00 2.02
CA GLY A 41 -13.44 -17.83 2.04
C GLY A 41 -13.81 -18.45 3.39
N VAL A 42 -14.94 -19.17 3.42
CA VAL A 42 -15.38 -19.97 4.57
C VAL A 42 -14.40 -21.14 4.72
N GLY A 43 -13.68 -21.20 5.85
CA GLY A 43 -12.62 -22.20 6.09
C GLY A 43 -11.19 -21.65 6.09
N THR A 44 -10.98 -20.36 5.80
CA THR A 44 -9.66 -19.75 5.95
C THR A 44 -9.35 -19.46 7.42
N SER A 45 -8.13 -19.78 7.88
CA SER A 45 -7.68 -19.48 9.24
C SER A 45 -7.90 -17.99 9.59
N PRO A 46 -8.40 -17.67 10.81
CA PRO A 46 -8.62 -16.30 11.26
C PRO A 46 -7.38 -15.42 11.14
N GLU A 47 -6.19 -15.99 11.34
CA GLU A 47 -4.89 -15.32 11.26
C GLU A 47 -4.63 -14.79 9.85
N ILE A 48 -4.82 -15.65 8.85
CA ILE A 48 -4.64 -15.32 7.43
C ILE A 48 -5.63 -14.22 7.01
N ARG A 49 -6.86 -14.29 7.52
CA ARG A 49 -7.90 -13.28 7.26
C ARG A 49 -7.54 -11.94 7.87
N ARG A 50 -6.98 -11.92 9.08
CA ARG A 50 -6.48 -10.71 9.74
C ARG A 50 -5.31 -10.11 8.96
N ASP A 51 -4.34 -10.93 8.55
CA ASP A 51 -3.15 -10.46 7.84
C ASP A 51 -3.48 -9.89 6.46
N LEU A 52 -4.38 -10.53 5.70
CA LEU A 52 -4.82 -10.01 4.40
C LEU A 52 -5.60 -8.69 4.54
N ARG A 53 -6.53 -8.60 5.51
CA ARG A 53 -7.29 -7.37 5.77
C ARG A 53 -6.42 -6.25 6.30
N GLY A 54 -5.54 -6.56 7.26
CA GLY A 54 -4.58 -5.63 7.84
C GLY A 54 -3.58 -5.13 6.81
N GLY A 55 -3.01 -6.03 6.01
CA GLY A 55 -2.12 -5.68 4.90
C GLY A 55 -2.83 -4.84 3.84
N MET A 56 -4.11 -5.10 3.54
CA MET A 56 -4.91 -4.25 2.64
C MET A 56 -5.13 -2.85 3.20
N LEU A 57 -5.41 -2.72 4.49
CA LEU A 57 -5.52 -1.41 5.16
C LEU A 57 -4.20 -0.64 5.12
N LEU A 58 -3.08 -1.31 5.43
CA LEU A 58 -1.74 -0.72 5.33
C LEU A 58 -1.44 -0.26 3.90
N ALA A 59 -1.74 -1.07 2.90
CA ALA A 59 -1.54 -0.71 1.50
C ALA A 59 -2.37 0.53 1.09
N ARG A 60 -3.62 0.64 1.56
CA ARG A 60 -4.46 1.83 1.32
C ARG A 60 -3.90 3.07 2.01
N ALA A 61 -3.48 2.95 3.27
CA ALA A 61 -2.85 4.05 4.00
C ALA A 61 -1.58 4.53 3.28
N GLY A 62 -0.72 3.60 2.88
CA GLY A 62 0.45 3.90 2.06
C GLY A 62 0.07 4.60 0.75
N LEU A 63 -0.95 4.14 0.03
CA LEU A 63 -1.41 4.79 -1.20
C LEU A 63 -1.83 6.25 -0.97
N VAL A 64 -2.62 6.51 0.09
CA VAL A 64 -3.04 7.87 0.45
C VAL A 64 -1.84 8.75 0.75
N LEU A 65 -0.87 8.27 1.53
CA LEU A 65 0.36 9.01 1.82
C LEU A 65 1.15 9.33 0.54
N ASN A 66 1.29 8.36 -0.36
CA ASN A 66 1.96 8.60 -1.64
C ASN A 66 1.22 9.65 -2.48
N CYS A 67 -0.12 9.62 -2.52
CA CYS A 67 -0.92 10.64 -3.21
C CYS A 67 -0.71 12.03 -2.61
N VAL A 68 -0.64 12.15 -1.28
CA VAL A 68 -0.37 13.43 -0.61
C VAL A 68 1.02 13.96 -0.98
N VAL A 69 2.05 13.11 -0.91
CA VAL A 69 3.43 13.50 -1.28
C VAL A 69 3.49 13.95 -2.74
N LEU A 70 2.87 13.22 -3.67
CA LEU A 70 2.81 13.62 -5.07
C LEU A 70 2.06 14.95 -5.27
N ALA A 71 0.95 15.16 -4.56
CA ALA A 71 0.21 16.43 -4.63
C ALA A 71 1.07 17.61 -4.16
N VAL A 72 1.86 17.44 -3.09
CA VAL A 72 2.81 18.45 -2.61
C VAL A 72 3.90 18.71 -3.64
N ILE A 73 4.47 17.67 -4.26
CA ILE A 73 5.48 17.83 -5.32
C ILE A 73 4.91 18.62 -6.51
N VAL A 74 3.70 18.28 -6.97
CA VAL A 74 3.03 18.99 -8.06
C VAL A 74 2.75 20.44 -7.67
N TRP A 75 2.29 20.70 -6.45
CA TRP A 75 2.07 22.05 -5.94
C TRP A 75 3.36 22.89 -5.98
N ILE A 76 4.46 22.34 -5.46
CA ILE A 76 5.78 23.00 -5.48
C ILE A 76 6.19 23.32 -6.91
N LEU A 77 6.08 22.37 -7.84
CA LEU A 77 6.42 22.58 -9.24
C LEU A 77 5.60 23.71 -9.87
N ILE A 78 4.29 23.75 -9.64
CA ILE A 78 3.43 24.83 -10.14
C ILE A 78 3.87 26.17 -9.57
N THR A 79 4.07 26.26 -8.25
CA THR A 79 4.43 27.54 -7.60
C THR A 79 5.84 28.04 -7.89
N THR A 80 6.73 27.18 -8.38
CA THR A 80 8.13 27.53 -8.66
C THR A 80 8.41 27.76 -10.14
N LEU A 81 7.63 27.15 -11.03
CA LEU A 81 7.80 27.26 -12.48
C LEU A 81 6.83 28.26 -13.15
N VAL A 82 5.74 28.64 -12.47
CA VAL A 82 4.77 29.65 -12.89
C VAL A 82 5.05 30.95 -12.15
#